data_AF-A0A352XZQ7-F1
#
_entry.id   AF-A0A352XZQ7-F1
#
_cell.length_a   1.000
_cell.length_b   1.000
_cell.length_c   1.000
_cell.angle_alpha   90.00
_cell.angle_beta   90.00
_cell.angle_gamma   90.00
#
_symmetry.space_group_name_H-M   'P 1'
#
loop_
_entity.id
_entity.type
_entity.pdbx_description
1 polymer ?
#
loop_
_entity_poly.entity_id
_entity_poly.type
_entity_poly.pdbx_seq_one_letter_code
_entity_poly.pdbx_strand_id
1 'polypeptide(L)'
;MEDALVEHKSEAVPWTTQQTLLGFILTLVPWVAVIGVLSLLGQSKATQNAPLSFQADLGNAIFVFIFSSVIEGAFLIAPLYYANYIFRSITPHFRLALHTLGLRKFKVGRSLLLVVLLLLAILAVDNFYQYVITVWHLNLQTNDQVLLNHSKIAPISTYATLLAAVFVAPFCEEVFFRGFLFPGLCRSMPVG
;
A
#
# COMPACT_ATOMS: atom_id res chain seq x y z
N MET A 1 -22.12 24.53 22.55
CA MET A 1 -21.72 23.38 23.39
C MET A 1 -22.18 22.07 22.76
N GLU A 2 -23.29 22.04 22.00
CA GLU A 2 -23.66 20.90 21.14
C GLU A 2 -22.65 20.51 20.06
N ASP A 3 -21.94 21.46 19.44
CA ASP A 3 -21.01 21.12 18.33
C ASP A 3 -19.85 20.20 18.78
N ALA A 4 -19.36 20.37 20.02
CA ALA A 4 -18.33 19.51 20.59
C ALA A 4 -18.85 18.08 20.92
N LEU A 5 -20.15 17.92 21.17
CA LEU A 5 -20.76 16.61 21.43
C LEU A 5 -21.05 15.84 20.13
N VAL A 6 -21.23 16.53 19.01
CA VAL A 6 -21.34 15.92 17.68
C VAL A 6 -19.96 15.47 17.18
N GLU A 7 -18.91 16.25 17.46
CA GLU A 7 -17.54 15.93 17.11
C GLU A 7 -17.03 14.66 17.84
N HIS A 8 -17.44 14.46 19.10
CA HIS A 8 -17.11 13.23 19.84
C HIS A 8 -17.83 11.96 19.33
N LYS A 9 -19.00 12.12 18.69
CA LYS A 9 -19.72 11.01 18.03
C LYS A 9 -19.19 10.70 16.63
N SER A 10 -18.41 11.61 16.05
CA SER A 10 -17.78 11.49 14.72
C SER A 10 -16.60 10.52 14.69
N GLU A 11 -16.03 10.16 15.84
CA GLU A 11 -14.94 9.17 15.94
C GLU A 11 -15.44 7.73 16.11
N ALA A 12 -16.74 7.55 16.38
CA ALA A 12 -17.36 6.25 16.52
C ALA A 12 -17.64 5.65 15.14
N VAL A 13 -16.70 4.84 14.67
CA VAL A 13 -16.87 4.07 13.45
C VAL A 13 -18.12 3.18 13.52
N PRO A 14 -18.94 3.14 12.45
CA PRO A 14 -20.31 2.64 12.55
C PRO A 14 -20.43 1.13 12.59
N TRP A 15 -19.41 0.38 12.14
CA TRP A 15 -19.40 -1.09 12.21
C TRP A 15 -18.97 -1.62 13.58
N THR A 16 -19.36 -2.87 13.87
CA THR A 16 -19.05 -3.55 15.13
C THR A 16 -17.75 -4.36 15.03
N THR A 17 -17.15 -4.68 16.18
CA THR A 17 -15.93 -5.50 16.25
C THR A 17 -16.11 -6.88 15.61
N GLN A 18 -17.30 -7.48 15.73
CA GLN A 18 -17.62 -8.75 15.06
C GLN A 18 -17.62 -8.61 13.53
N GLN A 19 -18.17 -7.51 13.00
CA GLN A 19 -18.14 -7.24 11.56
C GLN A 19 -16.72 -6.97 11.06
N THR A 20 -15.91 -6.28 11.87
CA THR A 20 -14.48 -6.07 11.56
C THR A 20 -13.71 -7.38 11.53
N LEU A 21 -13.88 -8.23 12.55
CA LEU A 21 -13.17 -9.51 12.64
C LEU A 21 -13.61 -10.47 11.53
N LEU A 22 -14.91 -10.54 11.24
CA LEU A 22 -15.43 -11.35 10.14
C LEU A 22 -14.91 -10.85 8.79
N GLY A 23 -14.95 -9.53 8.57
CA GLY A 23 -14.37 -8.91 7.38
C GLY A 23 -12.88 -9.22 7.22
N PHE A 24 -12.11 -9.09 8.31
CA PHE A 24 -10.68 -9.43 8.35
C PHE A 24 -10.42 -10.89 8.00
N ILE A 25 -11.13 -11.82 8.66
CA ILE A 25 -10.96 -13.26 8.40
C ILE A 25 -11.33 -13.59 6.96
N LEU A 26 -12.44 -13.04 6.46
CA LEU A 26 -12.96 -13.33 5.13
C LEU A 26 -12.07 -12.79 4.01
N THR A 27 -11.33 -11.71 4.24
CA THR A 27 -10.34 -11.21 3.26
C THR A 27 -8.97 -11.85 3.42
N LEU A 28 -8.47 -11.98 4.66
CA LEU A 28 -7.08 -12.33 4.90
C LEU A 28 -6.84 -13.85 4.84
N VAL A 29 -7.74 -14.67 5.38
CA VAL A 29 -7.54 -16.13 5.44
C VAL A 29 -7.57 -16.78 4.05
N PRO A 30 -8.56 -16.51 3.18
CA PRO A 30 -8.54 -17.05 1.83
C PRO A 30 -7.31 -16.59 1.05
N TRP A 31 -6.87 -15.36 1.29
CA TRP A 31 -5.72 -14.81 0.58
C TRP A 31 -4.38 -15.43 0.99
N VAL A 32 -4.15 -15.57 2.29
CA VAL A 32 -2.98 -16.27 2.83
C VAL A 32 -2.97 -17.74 2.39
N ALA A 33 -4.14 -18.39 2.35
CA ALA A 33 -4.26 -19.75 1.84
C ALA A 33 -3.88 -19.85 0.35
N VAL A 34 -4.36 -18.94 -0.49
CA VAL A 34 -4.01 -18.89 -1.92
C VAL A 34 -2.51 -18.66 -2.12
N ILE A 35 -1.91 -17.70 -1.42
CA ILE A 35 -0.45 -17.46 -1.50
C ILE A 35 0.33 -18.68 -1.02
N GLY A 36 -0.10 -19.30 0.08
CA GLY A 36 0.54 -20.50 0.62
C GLY A 36 0.50 -21.66 -0.38
N VAL A 37 -0.67 -21.93 -0.96
CA VAL A 37 -0.87 -22.94 -2.00
C VAL A 37 -0.01 -22.62 -3.24
N LEU A 38 -0.05 -21.39 -3.75
CA LEU A 38 0.77 -20.98 -4.89
C LEU A 38 2.26 -21.09 -4.62
N SER A 39 2.72 -20.81 -3.40
CA SER A 39 4.12 -20.96 -3.00
C SER A 39 4.54 -22.43 -2.91
N LEU A 40 3.63 -23.32 -2.51
CA LEU A 40 3.84 -24.78 -2.52
C LEU A 40 3.85 -25.36 -3.93
N LEU A 41 3.00 -24.84 -4.84
CA LEU A 41 2.98 -25.26 -6.24
C LEU A 41 4.11 -24.63 -7.07
N GLY A 42 4.63 -23.48 -6.64
CA GLY A 42 5.52 -22.60 -7.40
C GLY A 42 7.02 -22.74 -7.08
N GLN A 43 7.52 -23.91 -6.73
CA GLN A 43 8.97 -24.15 -6.61
C GLN A 43 9.59 -24.47 -7.98
N SER A 44 9.61 -23.50 -8.89
CA SER A 44 10.42 -23.55 -10.12
C SER A 44 10.43 -22.17 -10.81
N LYS A 45 10.91 -21.12 -10.15
CA LYS A 45 11.41 -19.96 -10.90
C LYS A 45 12.75 -20.39 -11.49
N ALA A 46 12.72 -20.95 -12.70
CA ALA A 46 13.92 -21.17 -13.48
C ALA A 46 14.65 -19.83 -13.58
N THR A 47 15.90 -19.79 -13.10
CA THR A 47 16.79 -18.64 -13.28
C THR A 47 16.90 -18.40 -14.77
N GLN A 48 16.20 -17.39 -15.28
CA GLN A 48 16.26 -17.05 -16.70
C GLN A 48 17.65 -16.47 -16.97
N ASN A 49 18.53 -17.31 -17.51
CA ASN A 49 19.92 -16.96 -17.84
C ASN A 49 20.06 -16.16 -19.14
N ALA A 50 18.95 -15.73 -19.76
CA ALA A 50 18.94 -14.92 -20.96
C ALA A 50 17.95 -13.76 -20.81
N PRO A 51 18.33 -12.53 -21.21
CA PRO A 51 17.43 -11.39 -21.16
C PRO A 51 16.23 -11.66 -22.08
N LEU A 52 15.02 -11.61 -21.52
CA LEU A 52 13.77 -11.62 -22.28
C LEU A 52 13.78 -10.47 -23.29
N SER A 53 13.14 -10.65 -24.44
CA SER A 53 12.94 -9.55 -25.38
C SER A 53 12.13 -8.44 -24.70
N PHE A 54 12.49 -7.17 -24.95
CA PHE A 54 11.88 -6.01 -24.29
C PHE A 54 10.33 -6.02 -24.37
N GLN A 55 9.77 -6.43 -25.51
CA GLN A 55 8.33 -6.50 -25.71
C GLN A 55 7.66 -7.59 -24.87
N ALA A 56 8.30 -8.75 -24.70
CA ALA A 56 7.80 -9.84 -23.86
C ALA A 56 7.89 -9.48 -22.37
N ASP A 57 8.98 -8.83 -21.97
CA ASP A 57 9.18 -8.40 -20.58
C ASP A 57 8.24 -7.24 -20.20
N LEU A 58 8.00 -6.28 -21.11
CA LEU A 58 7.00 -5.22 -20.90
C LEU A 58 5.58 -5.79 -20.78
N GLY A 59 5.22 -6.75 -21.63
CA GLY A 59 3.93 -7.43 -21.57
C GLY A 59 3.75 -8.17 -20.24
N ASN A 60 4.77 -8.91 -19.81
CA ASN A 60 4.76 -9.60 -18.51
C ASN A 60 4.70 -8.61 -17.34
N ALA A 61 5.42 -7.49 -17.42
CA ALA A 61 5.42 -6.47 -16.38
C ALA A 61 4.04 -5.83 -16.20
N ILE A 62 3.35 -5.48 -17.30
CA ILE A 62 1.98 -4.95 -17.24
C ILE A 62 1.03 -5.99 -16.65
N PHE A 63 1.13 -7.24 -17.10
CA PHE A 63 0.29 -8.33 -16.59
C PHE A 63 0.49 -8.53 -15.09
N VAL A 64 1.75 -8.61 -14.64
CA VAL A 64 2.11 -8.77 -13.23
C VAL A 64 1.65 -7.56 -12.42
N PHE A 65 1.85 -6.33 -12.90
CA PHE A 65 1.38 -5.13 -12.21
C PHE A 65 -0.14 -5.12 -11.99
N ILE A 66 -0.91 -5.40 -13.04
CA ILE A 66 -2.37 -5.46 -12.97
C ILE A 66 -2.80 -6.55 -12.00
N PHE A 67 -2.23 -7.76 -12.12
CA PHE A 67 -2.60 -8.88 -11.29
C PHE A 67 -2.25 -8.62 -9.81
N SER A 68 -1.05 -8.12 -9.51
CA SER A 68 -0.65 -7.67 -8.17
C SER A 68 -1.58 -6.59 -7.63
N SER A 69 -1.97 -5.62 -8.45
CA SER A 69 -2.88 -4.54 -8.01
C SER A 69 -4.29 -5.05 -7.71
N VAL A 70 -4.82 -5.98 -8.52
CA VAL A 70 -6.13 -6.62 -8.29
C VAL A 70 -6.09 -7.45 -7.01
N ILE A 71 -5.00 -8.18 -6.82
CA ILE A 71 -4.74 -8.97 -5.62
C ILE A 71 -4.74 -8.10 -4.37
N GLU A 72 -3.94 -7.02 -4.37
CA GLU A 72 -3.85 -6.12 -3.23
C GLU A 72 -5.18 -5.39 -3.01
N GLY A 73 -5.86 -5.03 -4.09
CA GLY A 73 -7.20 -4.44 -4.07
C GLY A 73 -8.26 -5.36 -3.46
N ALA A 74 -8.07 -6.68 -3.43
CA ALA A 74 -9.00 -7.60 -2.79
C ALA A 74 -9.15 -7.34 -1.28
N PHE A 75 -8.11 -6.81 -0.62
CA PHE A 75 -8.19 -6.38 0.78
C PHE A 75 -9.19 -5.24 1.00
N LEU A 76 -9.50 -4.46 -0.03
CA LEU A 76 -10.46 -3.36 0.06
C LEU A 76 -11.93 -3.83 -0.01
N ILE A 77 -12.19 -5.09 -0.37
CA ILE A 77 -13.56 -5.61 -0.56
C ILE A 77 -14.36 -5.52 0.74
N ALA A 78 -13.85 -6.05 1.86
CA ALA A 78 -14.57 -6.01 3.13
C ALA A 78 -14.76 -4.57 3.66
N PRO A 79 -13.73 -3.71 3.72
CA PRO A 79 -13.88 -2.30 4.10
C PRO A 79 -14.96 -1.57 3.28
N LEU A 80 -14.91 -1.69 1.95
CA LEU A 80 -15.85 -1.02 1.06
C LEU A 80 -17.27 -1.58 1.19
N TYR A 81 -17.41 -2.90 1.32
CA TYR A 81 -18.71 -3.54 1.50
C TYR A 81 -19.41 -3.06 2.78
N TYR A 82 -18.73 -3.13 3.93
CA TYR A 82 -19.32 -2.73 5.20
C TYR A 82 -19.58 -1.23 5.28
N ALA A 83 -18.65 -0.39 4.81
CA ALA A 83 -18.85 1.05 4.78
C ALA A 83 -20.04 1.44 3.90
N ASN A 84 -20.15 0.85 2.70
CA ASN A 84 -21.26 1.16 1.78
C ASN A 84 -22.60 0.61 2.28
N TYR A 85 -22.62 -0.59 2.87
CA TYR A 85 -23.83 -1.19 3.43
C TYR A 85 -24.46 -0.31 4.52
N ILE A 86 -23.63 0.23 5.41
CA ILE A 86 -24.07 1.07 6.53
C ILE A 86 -24.64 2.40 6.05
N PHE A 87 -23.98 3.06 5.09
CA PHE A 87 -24.37 4.39 4.62
C PHE A 87 -25.39 4.38 3.48
N ARG A 88 -25.86 3.20 3.05
CA ARG A 88 -26.76 3.04 1.89
C ARG A 88 -28.02 3.93 1.96
N SER A 89 -28.50 4.25 3.15
CA SER A 89 -29.70 5.09 3.38
C SER A 89 -29.44 6.60 3.35
N ILE A 90 -28.17 7.04 3.32
CA ILE A 90 -27.79 8.46 3.40
C ILE A 90 -27.21 8.89 2.05
N THR A 91 -27.71 9.96 1.45
CA THR A 91 -27.13 10.55 0.24
C THR A 91 -26.23 11.74 0.60
N PRO A 92 -24.95 11.79 0.14
CA PRO A 92 -24.23 10.84 -0.72
C PRO A 92 -23.49 9.71 0.05
N HIS A 93 -23.96 8.47 -0.09
CA HIS A 93 -23.48 7.29 0.65
C HIS A 93 -22.02 6.95 0.33
N PHE A 94 -21.65 6.93 -0.95
CA PHE A 94 -20.31 6.47 -1.37
C PHE A 94 -19.20 7.42 -0.89
N ARG A 95 -19.42 8.73 -0.98
CA ARG A 95 -18.45 9.72 -0.50
C ARG A 95 -18.28 9.64 1.01
N LEU A 96 -19.37 9.40 1.75
CA LEU A 96 -19.34 9.25 3.20
C LEU A 96 -18.59 7.96 3.59
N ALA A 97 -18.87 6.85 2.90
CA ALA A 97 -18.15 5.58 3.07
C ALA A 97 -16.64 5.73 2.86
N LEU A 98 -16.21 6.38 1.76
CA LEU A 98 -14.79 6.64 1.51
C LEU A 98 -14.16 7.53 2.58
N HIS A 99 -14.87 8.58 3.02
CA HIS A 99 -14.38 9.47 4.07
C HIS A 99 -14.19 8.75 5.41
N THR A 100 -15.11 7.84 5.77
CA THR A 100 -14.99 7.01 6.98
C THR A 100 -13.85 6.00 6.90
N LEU A 101 -13.51 5.54 5.69
CA LEU A 101 -12.37 4.67 5.44
C LEU A 101 -11.03 5.42 5.39
N GLY A 102 -11.01 6.71 5.73
CA GLY A 102 -9.79 7.52 5.80
C GLY A 102 -9.42 8.24 4.49
N LEU A 103 -10.20 8.07 3.41
CA LEU A 103 -9.99 8.80 2.15
C LEU A 103 -10.54 10.22 2.27
N ARG A 104 -9.72 11.09 2.86
CA ARG A 104 -10.02 12.50 3.07
C ARG A 104 -9.47 13.34 1.91
N LYS A 105 -10.13 14.46 1.64
CA LYS A 105 -9.58 15.46 0.71
C LYS A 105 -8.30 16.02 1.32
N PHE A 106 -7.19 15.86 0.61
CA PHE A 106 -5.91 16.48 0.97
C PHE A 106 -5.59 17.63 0.01
N LYS A 107 -4.79 18.58 0.48
CA LYS A 107 -4.33 19.71 -0.33
C LYS A 107 -3.20 19.22 -1.26
N VAL A 108 -3.57 18.70 -2.43
CA VAL A 108 -2.65 18.09 -3.42
C VAL A 108 -1.40 18.93 -3.65
N GLY A 109 -1.55 20.25 -3.83
CA GLY A 109 -0.42 21.14 -4.06
C GLY A 109 0.60 21.17 -2.91
N ARG A 110 0.14 21.15 -1.65
CA ARG A 110 1.03 21.12 -0.48
C ARG A 110 1.72 19.76 -0.35
N SER A 111 0.99 18.67 -0.58
CA SER A 111 1.57 17.33 -0.58
C SER A 111 2.62 17.17 -1.68
N LEU A 112 2.33 17.64 -2.90
CA LEU A 112 3.25 17.57 -4.03
C LEU A 112 4.52 18.41 -3.78
N LEU A 113 4.37 19.61 -3.22
CA LEU A 113 5.51 20.43 -2.81
C LEU A 113 6.37 19.72 -1.78
N LEU A 114 5.76 19.10 -0.76
CA LEU A 114 6.51 18.32 0.25
C LEU A 114 7.22 17.12 -0.36
N VAL A 115 6.61 16.41 -1.30
CA VAL A 115 7.24 15.31 -2.03
C VAL A 115 8.46 15.80 -2.80
N VAL A 116 8.34 16.91 -3.53
CA VAL A 116 9.46 17.50 -4.28
C VAL A 116 10.57 17.95 -3.33
N LEU A 117 10.24 18.61 -2.21
CA LEU A 117 11.23 19.02 -1.21
C LEU A 117 11.94 17.83 -0.57
N LEU A 118 11.21 16.79 -0.18
CA LEU A 118 11.79 15.56 0.37
C LEU A 118 12.69 14.86 -0.65
N LEU A 119 12.26 14.80 -1.92
CA LEU A 119 13.08 14.24 -2.99
C LEU A 119 14.40 15.01 -3.14
N LEU A 120 14.35 16.35 -3.18
CA LEU A 120 15.55 17.19 -3.23
C LEU A 120 16.43 17.00 -1.99
N ALA A 121 15.83 16.86 -0.81
CA ALA A 121 16.57 16.60 0.42
C ALA A 121 17.28 15.23 0.39
N ILE A 122 16.61 14.18 -0.09
CA ILE A 122 17.20 12.85 -0.26
C ILE A 122 18.36 12.92 -1.25
N LEU A 123 18.19 13.58 -2.40
CA LEU A 123 19.25 13.76 -3.39
C LEU A 123 20.42 14.57 -2.83
N ALA A 124 20.16 15.57 -1.99
CA ALA A 124 21.22 16.35 -1.34
C ALA A 124 22.00 15.51 -0.33
N VAL A 125 21.32 14.69 0.47
CA VAL A 125 21.95 13.76 1.42
C VAL A 125 22.78 12.70 0.68
N ASP A 126 22.26 12.14 -0.41
CA ASP A 126 22.99 11.18 -1.24
C ASP A 126 24.25 11.81 -1.84
N ASN A 127 24.14 13.00 -2.46
CA ASN A 127 25.31 13.70 -2.99
C ASN A 127 26.34 14.05 -1.91
N PHE A 128 25.88 14.45 -0.72
CA PHE A 128 26.77 14.72 0.40
C PHE A 128 27.49 13.44 0.86
N TYR A 129 26.77 12.32 0.93
CA TYR A 129 27.33 11.03 1.29
C TYR A 129 28.38 10.54 0.26
N GLN A 130 28.08 10.66 -1.04
CA GLN A 130 29.03 10.37 -2.12
C GLN A 130 30.29 11.25 -2.03
N TYR A 131 30.11 12.54 -1.73
CA TYR A 131 31.24 13.47 -1.55
C TYR A 131 32.16 13.04 -0.40
N VAL A 132 31.60 12.66 0.76
CA VAL A 132 32.37 12.17 1.91
C VAL A 132 33.14 10.90 1.55
N ILE A 133 32.49 9.94 0.88
CA ILE A 133 33.14 8.68 0.44
C ILE A 133 34.31 8.97 -0.49
N THR A 134 34.14 9.89 -1.45
CA THR A 134 35.15 10.21 -2.46
C THR A 134 36.37 10.90 -1.85
N VAL A 135 36.17 11.84 -0.91
CA VAL A 135 37.27 12.54 -0.24
C VAL A 135 38.04 11.61 0.71
N TRP A 136 37.33 10.72 1.41
CA TRP A 136 37.92 9.83 2.42
C TRP A 136 38.39 8.47 1.84
N HIS A 137 38.25 8.25 0.53
CA HIS A 137 38.63 7.02 -0.18
C HIS A 137 38.07 5.75 0.48
N LEU A 138 36.87 5.84 1.05
CA LEU A 138 36.20 4.71 1.68
C LEU A 138 35.66 3.79 0.58
N ASN A 139 36.05 2.51 0.57
CA ASN A 139 35.53 1.54 -0.39
C ASN A 139 34.14 1.02 0.02
N LEU A 140 33.18 1.94 0.15
CA LEU A 140 31.79 1.65 0.46
C LEU A 140 30.98 1.88 -0.82
N GLN A 141 30.48 0.79 -1.42
CA GLN A 141 29.49 0.89 -2.50
C GLN A 141 28.17 1.36 -1.89
N THR A 142 27.56 2.41 -2.46
CA THR A 142 26.22 2.81 -2.02
C THR A 142 25.20 1.79 -2.50
N ASN A 143 24.16 1.54 -1.71
CA ASN A 143 23.09 0.61 -2.09
C ASN A 143 22.50 0.96 -3.47
N ASP A 144 22.51 2.24 -3.85
CA ASP A 144 22.06 2.71 -5.15
C ASP A 144 22.91 2.20 -6.31
N GLN A 145 24.24 2.08 -6.15
CA GLN A 145 25.12 1.53 -7.19
C GLN A 145 24.99 0.01 -7.33
N VAL A 146 24.76 -0.69 -6.22
CA VAL A 146 24.44 -2.12 -6.24
C VAL A 146 23.09 -2.33 -6.93
N LEU A 147 22.05 -1.59 -6.52
CA LEU A 147 20.74 -1.64 -7.17
C LEU A 147 20.80 -1.24 -8.64
N LEU A 148 21.56 -0.20 -9.03
CA LEU A 148 21.70 0.26 -10.42
C LEU A 148 22.48 -0.70 -11.32
N ASN A 149 23.30 -1.59 -10.76
CA ASN A 149 23.99 -2.62 -11.52
C ASN A 149 23.17 -3.90 -11.60
N HIS A 150 22.49 -4.28 -10.52
CA HIS A 150 21.48 -5.34 -10.54
C HIS A 150 20.26 -4.96 -11.40
N SER A 151 19.96 -3.66 -11.52
CA SER A 151 18.80 -3.16 -12.24
C SER A 151 18.86 -3.38 -13.74
N LYS A 152 20.08 -3.41 -14.29
CA LYS A 152 20.38 -3.61 -15.72
C LYS A 152 20.15 -5.05 -16.18
N ILE A 153 20.02 -5.98 -15.24
CA ILE A 153 19.89 -7.42 -15.50
C ILE A 153 18.53 -7.94 -14.99
N ALA A 154 17.87 -7.20 -14.10
CA ALA A 154 16.56 -7.55 -13.57
C ALA A 154 15.45 -7.40 -14.62
N PRO A 155 14.54 -8.39 -14.73
CA PRO A 155 13.34 -8.27 -15.57
C PRO A 155 12.51 -7.05 -15.18
N ILE A 156 11.93 -6.36 -16.16
CA ILE A 156 11.04 -5.20 -16.00
C ILE A 156 9.86 -5.55 -15.09
N SER A 157 9.41 -6.81 -15.14
CA SER A 157 8.40 -7.34 -14.22
C SER A 157 8.75 -7.20 -12.73
N THR A 158 10.04 -7.17 -12.36
CA THR A 158 10.48 -6.90 -10.98
C THR A 158 10.15 -5.47 -10.56
N TYR A 159 10.37 -4.46 -11.42
CA TYR A 159 9.98 -3.08 -11.11
C TYR A 159 8.47 -2.91 -11.03
N ALA A 160 7.72 -3.62 -11.87
CA ALA A 160 6.27 -3.64 -11.78
C ALA A 160 5.80 -4.14 -10.41
N THR A 161 6.38 -5.23 -9.90
CA THR A 161 6.05 -5.70 -8.55
C THR A 161 6.48 -4.72 -7.45
N LEU A 162 7.65 -4.10 -7.58
CA LEU A 162 8.12 -3.09 -6.62
C LEU A 162 7.21 -1.85 -6.64
N LEU A 163 6.75 -1.42 -7.81
CA LEU A 163 5.86 -0.28 -7.94
C LEU A 163 4.52 -0.58 -7.26
N ALA A 164 3.93 -1.77 -7.49
CA ALA A 164 2.73 -2.20 -6.77
C ALA A 164 2.98 -2.20 -5.25
N ALA A 165 4.07 -2.82 -4.79
CA ALA A 165 4.40 -2.90 -3.37
C ALA A 165 4.69 -1.54 -2.70
N VAL A 166 5.16 -0.54 -3.44
CA VAL A 166 5.49 0.80 -2.90
C VAL A 166 4.30 1.75 -2.94
N PHE A 167 3.38 1.60 -3.90
CA PHE A 167 2.26 2.53 -4.08
C PHE A 167 0.90 1.92 -3.76
N VAL A 168 0.62 0.73 -4.27
CA VAL A 168 -0.69 0.08 -4.15
C VAL A 168 -0.83 -0.57 -2.77
N ALA A 169 0.20 -1.27 -2.30
CA ALA A 169 0.14 -1.94 -1.00
C ALA A 169 -0.05 -0.94 0.15
N PRO A 170 0.74 0.15 0.29
CA PRO A 170 0.54 1.09 1.39
C PRO A 170 -0.81 1.80 1.34
N PHE A 171 -1.36 2.01 0.13
CA PHE A 171 -2.71 2.54 -0.02
C PHE A 171 -3.76 1.55 0.50
N CYS A 172 -3.67 0.28 0.12
CA CYS A 172 -4.58 -0.76 0.57
C CYS A 172 -4.48 -0.97 2.08
N GLU A 173 -3.25 -0.97 2.61
CA GLU A 173 -2.95 -1.07 4.04
C GLU A 173 -3.54 0.08 4.84
N GLU A 174 -3.38 1.33 4.39
CA GLU A 174 -3.93 2.49 5.10
C GLU A 174 -5.46 2.42 5.16
N VAL A 175 -6.12 2.08 4.04
CA VAL A 175 -7.58 1.95 4.00
C VAL A 175 -8.09 0.77 4.84
N PHE A 176 -7.40 -0.38 4.79
CA PHE A 176 -7.80 -1.57 5.53
C PHE A 176 -7.47 -1.47 7.02
N PHE A 177 -6.23 -1.19 7.38
CA PHE A 177 -5.80 -1.16 8.78
C PHE A 177 -6.30 0.09 9.50
N ARG A 178 -6.02 1.28 8.96
CA ARG A 178 -6.40 2.53 9.62
C ARG A 178 -7.85 2.90 9.38
N GLY A 179 -8.36 2.64 8.19
CA GLY A 179 -9.75 2.94 7.84
C GLY A 179 -10.76 1.95 8.42
N PHE A 180 -10.44 0.65 8.51
CA PHE A 180 -11.40 -0.40 8.85
C PHE A 180 -11.08 -1.18 10.14
N LEU A 181 -9.88 -1.73 10.26
CA LEU A 181 -9.51 -2.65 11.35
C LEU A 181 -9.36 -1.94 12.70
N PHE A 182 -8.47 -0.95 12.81
CA PHE A 182 -8.17 -0.30 14.08
C PHE A 182 -9.40 0.36 14.71
N PRO A 183 -10.19 1.16 13.97
CA PRO A 183 -11.37 1.79 14.58
C PRO A 183 -12.43 0.79 15.03
N GLY A 184 -12.58 -0.33 14.31
CA GLY A 184 -13.50 -1.41 14.67
C GLY A 184 -13.08 -2.18 15.94
N LEU A 185 -11.77 -2.30 16.18
CA LEU A 185 -11.20 -2.90 17.40
C LEU A 185 -11.25 -1.92 18.58
N CYS A 186 -10.93 -0.64 18.37
CA CYS A 186 -10.94 0.38 19.42
C CYS A 186 -12.32 0.57 20.05
N ARG A 187 -13.40 0.30 19.32
CA ARG A 187 -14.78 0.35 19.85
C ARG A 187 -15.04 -0.65 21.00
N SER A 188 -14.23 -1.72 21.10
CA SER A 188 -14.30 -2.72 22.19
C SER A 188 -13.28 -2.51 23.31
N MET A 189 -12.31 -1.62 23.13
CA MET A 189 -11.35 -1.32 24.18
C MET A 189 -12.00 -0.32 25.15
N PRO A 190 -12.18 -0.66 26.43
CA PRO A 190 -12.49 0.35 27.43
C PRO A 190 -11.29 1.30 27.46
N VAL A 191 -11.48 2.51 26.94
CA VAL A 191 -10.61 3.64 27.24
C VAL A 191 -10.72 3.85 28.74
N GLY A 192 -9.70 3.38 29.47
CA GLY A 192 -9.56 3.58 30.90
C GLY A 192 -9.40 5.05 31.27
#